data_AF-A0A350D5V9-F1
#
_entry.id   AF-A0A350D5V9-F1
#
_cell.length_a   1.000
_cell.length_b   1.000
_cell.length_c   1.000
_cell.angle_alpha   90.00
_cell.angle_beta   90.00
_cell.angle_gamma   90.00
#
_symmetry.space_group_name_H-M   'P 1'
#
loop_
_entity.id
_entity.type
_entity.pdbx_description
1 polymer ?
#
loop_
_entity_poly.entity_id
_entity_poly.type
_entity_poly.pdbx_seq_one_letter_code
_entity_poly.pdbx_strand_id
1 'polypeptide(L)'
;MAIAPVKRIEVLLPKTELEGFVSYLQELGIAQLDPLPYEELQLASSPAEVADYERWLARINHVIQSLPETEPKKGLEKLLTPKPKYSASLRKVLLDYGYERVVEDYEELEAKRAQLFQNIKQIEREKEFLSPLAALKVPLSGLSGFDRCLLKIAEVKAEAFPGLKEQLADQPASISLISA
;
A
#
# COMPACT_ATOMS: atom_id res chain seq x y z
N MET A 1 -27.79 -15.24 -33.47
CA MET A 1 -27.01 -13.99 -33.34
C MET A 1 -26.60 -13.56 -34.73
N ALA A 2 -27.03 -12.37 -35.18
CA ALA A 2 -26.57 -11.79 -36.44
C ALA A 2 -25.36 -10.89 -36.13
N ILE A 3 -24.21 -11.16 -36.74
CA ILE A 3 -23.02 -10.32 -36.65
C ILE A 3 -23.19 -9.19 -37.67
N ALA A 4 -23.09 -7.93 -37.24
CA ALA A 4 -23.13 -6.79 -38.15
C ALA A 4 -21.88 -6.77 -39.05
N PRO A 5 -21.99 -6.40 -40.33
CA PRO A 5 -20.83 -6.26 -41.20
C PRO A 5 -19.91 -5.13 -40.68
N VAL A 6 -18.66 -5.48 -40.36
CA VAL A 6 -17.64 -4.53 -39.90
C VAL A 6 -16.73 -4.16 -41.08
N LYS A 7 -16.48 -2.87 -41.28
CA LYS A 7 -15.57 -2.37 -42.33
C LYS A 7 -14.26 -1.90 -41.70
N ARG A 8 -13.14 -2.47 -42.13
CA ARG A 8 -11.79 -1.99 -41.76
C ARG A 8 -11.47 -0.73 -42.56
N ILE A 9 -10.98 0.30 -41.88
CA ILE A 9 -10.55 1.58 -42.47
C ILE A 9 -9.19 1.91 -41.88
N GLU A 10 -8.22 2.21 -42.73
CA GLU A 10 -6.88 2.66 -42.34
C GLU A 10 -6.76 4.14 -42.70
N VAL A 11 -6.36 4.97 -41.73
CA VAL A 11 -6.28 6.42 -41.87
C VAL A 11 -4.88 6.87 -41.47
N LEU A 12 -4.18 7.54 -42.38
CA LEU A 12 -2.87 8.13 -42.15
C LEU A 12 -3.04 9.63 -41.92
N LEU A 13 -2.58 10.14 -40.79
CA LEU A 13 -2.78 11.53 -40.37
C LEU A 13 -1.47 12.15 -39.86
N PRO A 14 -1.27 13.46 -40.08
CA PRO A 14 -0.23 14.21 -39.39
C PRO A 14 -0.39 14.12 -37.86
N LYS A 15 0.72 14.09 -37.10
CA LYS A 15 0.70 14.06 -35.62
C LYS A 15 -0.14 15.19 -35.02
N THR A 16 -0.15 16.35 -35.67
CA THR A 16 -0.93 17.55 -35.27
C THR A 16 -2.44 17.37 -35.35
N GLU A 17 -2.93 16.48 -36.22
CA GLU A 17 -4.37 16.25 -36.43
C GLU A 17 -4.89 15.02 -35.69
N LEU A 18 -3.97 14.14 -35.25
CA LEU A 18 -4.28 12.86 -34.62
C LEU A 18 -5.18 13.01 -33.39
N GLU A 19 -4.84 13.93 -32.47
CA GLU A 19 -5.59 14.13 -31.22
C GLU A 19 -7.04 14.53 -31.47
N GLY A 20 -7.26 15.49 -32.38
CA GLY A 20 -8.58 15.97 -32.76
C GLY A 20 -9.41 14.89 -33.46
N PHE A 21 -8.79 14.16 -34.38
CA PHE A 21 -9.45 13.09 -35.12
C PHE A 21 -9.86 11.91 -34.24
N VAL A 22 -8.96 11.44 -33.37
CA VAL A 22 -9.25 10.38 -32.39
C VAL A 22 -10.36 10.83 -31.45
N SER A 23 -10.33 12.08 -31.01
CA SER A 23 -11.37 12.63 -30.13
C SER A 23 -12.74 12.66 -30.79
N TYR A 24 -12.81 13.02 -32.07
CA TYR A 24 -14.05 13.01 -32.84
C TYR A 24 -14.61 11.58 -33.00
N LEU A 25 -13.76 10.61 -33.34
CA LEU A 25 -14.19 9.21 -33.48
C LEU A 25 -14.69 8.61 -32.16
N GLN A 26 -14.04 8.96 -31.04
CA GLN A 26 -14.48 8.54 -29.71
C GLN A 26 -15.84 9.13 -29.33
N GLU A 27 -16.15 10.37 -29.71
CA GLU A 27 -17.47 10.98 -29.47
C GLU A 27 -18.58 10.30 -30.29
N LEU A 28 -18.29 9.99 -31.55
CA LEU A 28 -19.23 9.27 -32.40
C LEU A 28 -19.50 7.85 -31.85
N GLY A 29 -18.51 7.22 -31.24
CA GLY A 29 -18.64 5.88 -30.65
C GLY A 29 -18.96 4.78 -31.67
N ILE A 30 -18.69 5.04 -32.95
CA ILE A 30 -18.97 4.15 -34.08
C ILE A 30 -17.78 3.29 -34.50
N ALA A 31 -16.59 3.64 -34.03
CA ALA A 31 -15.33 3.01 -34.44
C ALA A 31 -14.66 2.36 -33.23
N GLN A 32 -14.25 1.10 -33.39
CA GLN A 32 -13.22 0.53 -32.54
C GLN A 32 -11.87 1.02 -33.03
N LEU A 33 -11.13 1.69 -32.16
CA LEU A 33 -9.81 2.23 -32.46
C LEU A 33 -8.77 1.23 -31.98
N ASP A 34 -8.15 0.52 -32.92
CA ASP A 34 -7.01 -0.32 -32.64
C ASP A 34 -5.74 0.43 -33.08
N PRO A 35 -4.76 0.65 -32.18
CA PRO A 35 -3.51 1.30 -32.55
C PRO A 35 -2.75 0.37 -33.52
N LEU A 36 -2.35 0.91 -34.68
CA LEU A 36 -1.46 0.19 -35.58
C LEU A 36 -0.04 0.23 -34.99
N PRO A 37 0.65 -0.90 -34.80
CA PRO A 37 2.01 -0.89 -34.27
C PRO A 37 2.94 -0.09 -35.18
N TYR A 38 3.72 0.85 -34.61
CA TYR A 38 4.69 1.62 -35.37
C TYR A 38 5.75 0.73 -36.03
N GLU A 39 6.02 -0.46 -35.45
CA GLU A 39 6.91 -1.46 -36.04
C GLU A 39 6.41 -1.96 -37.40
N GLU A 40 5.09 -2.07 -37.59
CA GLU A 40 4.49 -2.48 -38.87
C GLU A 40 4.62 -1.39 -39.94
N LEU A 41 4.78 -0.12 -39.52
CA LEU A 41 4.88 1.03 -40.41
C LEU A 41 6.32 1.46 -40.72
N GLN A 42 7.33 0.82 -40.10
CA GLN A 42 8.75 1.22 -40.19
C GLN A 42 8.99 2.72 -39.86
N LEU A 43 8.09 3.31 -39.08
CA LEU A 43 8.21 4.69 -38.63
C LEU A 43 9.08 4.72 -37.38
N ALA A 44 9.93 5.74 -37.24
CA ALA A 44 10.67 5.97 -36.01
C ALA A 44 9.66 6.15 -34.87
N SER A 45 9.54 5.16 -33.99
CA SER A 45 8.76 5.32 -32.77
C SER A 45 9.45 6.36 -31.88
N SER A 46 8.68 7.06 -31.04
CA SER A 46 9.21 7.75 -29.87
C SER A 46 9.02 6.81 -28.68
N PRO A 47 9.90 5.80 -28.48
CA PRO A 47 9.70 4.79 -27.44
C PRO A 47 9.78 5.36 -26.02
N ALA A 48 10.42 6.53 -25.85
CA ALA A 48 10.53 7.19 -24.55
C ALA A 48 9.17 7.66 -24.00
N GLU A 49 8.30 8.21 -24.86
CA GLU A 49 7.00 8.74 -24.43
C GLU A 49 6.07 7.62 -23.92
N VAL A 50 6.07 6.45 -24.56
CA VAL A 50 5.15 5.34 -24.23
C VAL A 50 5.45 4.74 -22.85
N ALA A 51 6.73 4.50 -22.54
CA ALA A 51 7.13 3.92 -21.26
C ALA A 51 6.79 4.83 -20.07
N ASP A 52 6.93 6.16 -20.24
CA ASP A 52 6.56 7.13 -19.22
C ASP A 52 5.05 7.17 -18.99
N TYR A 53 4.24 7.10 -20.05
CA TYR A 53 2.78 6.99 -19.91
C TYR A 53 2.34 5.69 -19.24
N GLU A 54 2.95 4.56 -19.58
CA GLU A 54 2.67 3.28 -18.93
C GLU A 54 3.00 3.31 -17.43
N ARG A 55 4.15 3.89 -17.07
CA ARG A 55 4.54 4.09 -15.68
C ARG A 55 3.53 4.97 -14.94
N TRP A 56 3.10 6.07 -15.55
CA TRP A 56 2.09 6.96 -14.97
C TRP A 56 0.73 6.27 -14.78
N LEU A 57 0.28 5.52 -15.79
CA LEU A 57 -0.94 4.74 -15.71
C LEU A 57 -0.88 3.71 -14.58
N ALA A 58 0.26 3.03 -14.40
CA ALA A 58 0.45 2.09 -13.30
C ALA A 58 0.30 2.76 -11.93
N ARG A 59 0.94 3.93 -11.74
CA ARG A 59 0.84 4.71 -10.49
C ARG A 59 -0.59 5.16 -10.22
N ILE A 60 -1.27 5.74 -11.22
CA ILE A 60 -2.66 6.19 -11.08
C ILE A 60 -3.60 5.02 -10.77
N ASN A 61 -3.41 3.87 -11.43
CA ASN A 61 -4.20 2.66 -11.15
C ASN A 61 -4.01 2.16 -9.71
N HIS A 62 -2.78 2.20 -9.18
CA HIS A 62 -2.50 1.85 -7.78
C HIS A 62 -3.27 2.74 -6.80
N VAL A 63 -3.28 4.06 -7.04
CA VAL A 63 -4.07 5.01 -6.23
C VAL A 63 -5.55 4.65 -6.29
N ILE A 64 -6.12 4.48 -7.48
CA ILE A 64 -7.55 4.18 -7.67
C ILE A 64 -7.95 2.87 -6.97
N GLN A 65 -7.12 1.83 -7.05
CA GLN A 65 -7.39 0.54 -6.41
C GLN A 65 -7.32 0.60 -4.88
N SER A 66 -6.56 1.55 -4.35
CA SER A 66 -6.38 1.73 -2.92
C SER A 66 -7.42 2.66 -2.28
N LEU A 67 -8.22 3.36 -3.10
CA LEU A 67 -9.37 4.11 -2.63
C LEU A 67 -10.50 3.16 -2.22
N PRO A 68 -11.22 3.45 -1.12
CA PRO A 68 -12.38 2.66 -0.74
C PRO A 68 -13.44 2.72 -1.84
N GLU A 69 -14.05 1.58 -2.17
CA GLU A 69 -15.16 1.56 -3.12
C GLU A 69 -16.32 2.41 -2.56
N THR A 70 -16.72 3.45 -3.29
CA THR A 70 -17.86 4.31 -2.92
C THR A 70 -19.19 3.55 -2.94
N GLU A 71 -19.26 2.44 -3.70
CA GLU A 71 -20.40 1.52 -3.71
C GLU A 71 -19.90 0.07 -3.93
N PRO A 72 -20.43 -0.93 -3.20
CA PRO A 72 -20.06 -2.32 -3.39
C PRO A 72 -20.62 -2.83 -4.73
N LYS A 73 -19.83 -2.73 -5.81
CA LYS A 73 -20.21 -3.30 -7.11
C LYS A 73 -19.92 -4.79 -7.11
N LYS A 74 -20.97 -5.62 -7.03
CA LYS A 74 -20.85 -7.09 -6.99
C LYS A 74 -20.92 -7.70 -8.40
N GLY A 75 -20.00 -8.63 -8.69
CA GLY A 75 -20.10 -9.53 -9.84
C GLY A 75 -20.04 -8.85 -11.22
N LEU A 76 -20.93 -9.28 -12.13
CA LEU A 76 -20.98 -8.86 -13.55
C LEU A 76 -21.30 -7.36 -13.74
N GLU A 77 -21.79 -6.67 -12.71
CA GLU A 77 -22.09 -5.23 -12.77
C GLU A 77 -20.84 -4.37 -13.00
N LYS A 78 -19.65 -4.82 -12.55
CA LYS A 78 -18.37 -4.16 -12.87
C LYS A 78 -17.98 -4.27 -14.34
N LEU A 79 -18.36 -5.37 -15.01
CA LEU A 79 -18.00 -5.65 -16.41
C LEU A 79 -19.03 -5.06 -17.39
N LEU A 80 -20.28 -4.97 -16.95
CA LEU A 80 -21.40 -4.46 -17.75
C LEU A 80 -21.66 -2.97 -17.51
N THR A 81 -20.94 -2.32 -16.60
CA THR A 81 -21.08 -0.87 -16.41
C THR A 81 -20.58 -0.17 -17.68
N PRO A 82 -21.46 0.60 -18.36
CA PRO A 82 -21.05 1.29 -19.56
C PRO A 82 -19.92 2.26 -19.21
N LYS A 83 -18.84 2.22 -19.99
CA LYS A 83 -17.76 3.20 -19.84
C LYS A 83 -18.36 4.60 -19.95
N PRO A 84 -18.06 5.51 -19.00
CA PRO A 84 -18.59 6.86 -19.05
C PRO A 84 -18.17 7.52 -20.36
N LYS A 85 -19.15 8.09 -21.08
CA LYS A 85 -18.89 8.88 -22.28
C LYS A 85 -18.60 10.31 -21.86
N TYR A 86 -17.38 10.76 -22.14
CA TYR A 86 -16.95 12.13 -21.85
C TYR A 86 -16.88 12.95 -23.15
N SER A 87 -17.39 14.18 -23.10
CA SER A 87 -17.22 15.15 -24.20
C SER A 87 -15.74 15.52 -24.37
N ALA A 88 -15.33 15.98 -25.55
CA ALA A 88 -13.95 16.39 -25.83
C ALA A 88 -13.48 17.50 -24.87
N SER A 89 -14.35 18.47 -24.58
CA SER A 89 -14.07 19.55 -23.62
C SER A 89 -13.77 19.01 -22.21
N LEU A 90 -14.57 18.07 -21.72
CA LEU A 90 -14.37 17.46 -20.41
C LEU A 90 -13.12 16.57 -20.38
N ARG A 91 -12.85 15.80 -21.45
CA ARG A 91 -11.63 14.99 -21.56
C ARG A 91 -10.37 15.84 -21.47
N LYS A 92 -10.36 16.99 -22.15
CA LYS A 92 -9.23 17.94 -22.09
C LYS A 92 -9.01 18.47 -20.67
N VAL A 93 -10.08 18.93 -20.02
CA VAL A 93 -10.01 19.40 -18.63
C VAL A 93 -9.52 18.31 -17.67
N LEU A 94 -9.96 17.05 -17.88
CA LEU A 94 -9.48 15.92 -17.08
C LEU A 94 -7.99 15.69 -17.31
N LEU A 95 -7.52 15.67 -18.56
CA LEU A 95 -6.10 15.50 -18.87
C LEU A 95 -5.23 16.63 -18.27
N ASP A 96 -5.76 17.85 -18.21
CA ASP A 96 -5.06 19.03 -17.69
C ASP A 96 -5.09 19.16 -16.15
N TYR A 97 -5.80 18.27 -15.44
CA TYR A 97 -6.06 18.39 -13.99
C TYR A 97 -4.79 18.27 -13.10
N GLY A 98 -3.64 17.89 -13.65
CA GLY A 98 -2.38 17.80 -12.90
C GLY A 98 -2.38 16.64 -11.90
N TYR A 99 -2.75 15.43 -12.36
CA TYR A 99 -2.82 14.23 -11.52
C TYR A 99 -1.52 13.87 -10.79
N GLU A 100 -0.38 14.35 -11.28
CA GLU A 100 0.94 14.11 -10.69
C GLU A 100 0.97 14.44 -9.20
N ARG A 101 0.50 15.63 -8.83
CA ARG A 101 0.48 16.06 -7.43
C ARG A 101 -0.40 15.16 -6.55
N VAL A 102 -1.55 14.73 -7.07
CA VAL A 102 -2.48 13.86 -6.33
C VAL A 102 -1.84 12.50 -6.06
N VAL A 103 -1.12 11.95 -7.05
CA VAL A 103 -0.42 10.68 -6.92
C VAL A 103 0.75 10.82 -5.93
N GLU A 104 1.53 11.89 -6.01
CA GLU A 104 2.63 12.14 -5.08
C GLU A 104 2.14 12.31 -3.63
N ASP A 105 1.12 13.13 -3.41
CA ASP A 105 0.51 13.32 -2.09
C ASP A 105 -0.02 11.99 -1.52
N TYR A 106 -0.58 11.12 -2.38
CA TYR A 106 -1.04 9.79 -1.99
C TYR A 106 0.14 8.87 -1.59
N GLU A 107 1.18 8.79 -2.40
CA GLU A 107 2.36 7.96 -2.15
C GLU A 107 3.07 8.37 -0.85
N GLU A 108 3.12 9.67 -0.54
CA GLU A 108 3.62 10.15 0.75
C GLU A 108 2.79 9.68 1.93
N LEU A 109 1.46 9.74 1.82
CA LEU A 109 0.54 9.28 2.85
C LEU A 109 0.63 7.77 3.05
N GLU A 110 0.76 7.01 1.96
CA GLU A 110 0.95 5.56 2.00
C GLU A 110 2.25 5.19 2.73
N ALA A 111 3.35 5.88 2.42
CA ALA A 111 4.64 5.68 3.10
C ALA A 111 4.55 5.99 4.61
N LYS A 112 3.92 7.13 4.98
CA LYS A 112 3.70 7.50 6.39
C LYS A 112 2.85 6.46 7.12
N ARG A 113 1.79 5.97 6.48
CA ARG A 113 0.93 4.91 7.04
C ARG A 113 1.72 3.62 7.28
N ALA A 114 2.55 3.19 6.32
CA ALA A 114 3.37 2.00 6.46
C ALA A 114 4.36 2.12 7.63
N GLN A 115 5.02 3.28 7.76
CA GLN A 115 5.94 3.56 8.86
C GLN A 115 5.23 3.53 10.22
N LEU A 116 4.08 4.20 10.35
CA LEU A 116 3.30 4.20 11.58
C LEU A 116 2.85 2.78 11.96
N PHE A 117 2.44 1.98 10.99
CA PHE A 117 2.02 0.60 11.24
C PHE A 117 3.19 -0.29 11.71
N GLN A 118 4.38 -0.09 11.18
CA GLN A 118 5.59 -0.76 11.69
C GLN A 118 5.90 -0.35 13.13
N ASN A 119 5.83 0.94 13.44
CA ASN A 119 6.05 1.45 14.79
C ASN A 119 5.03 0.89 15.78
N ILE A 120 3.75 0.83 15.41
CA ILE A 120 2.70 0.22 16.23
C ILE A 120 3.04 -1.24 16.54
N LYS A 121 3.40 -2.04 15.52
CA LYS A 121 3.79 -3.44 15.73
C LYS A 121 5.01 -3.60 16.63
N GLN A 122 5.98 -2.69 16.54
CA GLN A 122 7.14 -2.72 17.42
C GLN A 122 6.73 -2.44 18.87
N ILE A 123 5.93 -1.40 19.09
CA ILE A 123 5.43 -1.02 20.42
C ILE A 123 4.55 -2.14 21.01
N GLU A 124 3.72 -2.79 20.19
CA GLU A 124 2.91 -3.93 20.63
C GLU A 124 3.78 -5.09 21.10
N ARG A 125 4.84 -5.43 20.36
CA ARG A 125 5.80 -6.48 20.77
C ARG A 125 6.53 -6.11 22.07
N GLU A 126 6.97 -4.87 22.19
CA GLU A 126 7.62 -4.38 23.41
C GLU A 126 6.65 -4.41 24.59
N LYS A 127 5.40 -4.02 24.39
CA LYS A 127 4.35 -4.10 25.40
C LYS A 127 4.06 -5.54 25.81
N GLU A 128 3.95 -6.47 24.87
CA GLU A 128 3.77 -7.90 25.15
C GLU A 128 4.95 -8.47 25.95
N PHE A 129 6.17 -8.07 25.63
CA PHE A 129 7.36 -8.45 26.39
C PHE A 129 7.40 -7.86 27.81
N LEU A 130 7.01 -6.60 27.96
CA LEU A 130 7.03 -5.90 29.26
C LEU A 130 5.83 -6.24 30.14
N SER A 131 4.71 -6.72 29.58
CA SER A 131 3.49 -7.01 30.33
C SER A 131 3.69 -8.04 31.45
N PRO A 132 4.41 -9.17 31.25
CA PRO A 132 4.76 -10.08 32.34
C PRO A 132 5.68 -9.45 33.39
N LEU A 133 6.60 -8.57 32.98
CA LEU A 133 7.53 -7.89 33.89
C LEU A 133 6.84 -6.83 34.75
N ALA A 134 5.78 -6.19 34.24
CA ALA A 134 4.97 -5.26 35.04
C ALA A 134 4.16 -5.98 36.14
N ALA A 135 3.77 -7.24 35.89
CA ALA A 135 3.15 -8.10 36.91
C ALA A 135 4.15 -8.52 37.99
N LEU A 136 5.43 -8.64 37.63
CA LEU A 136 6.49 -8.76 38.61
C LEU A 136 6.65 -7.41 39.33
N LYS A 137 6.03 -7.25 40.51
CA LYS A 137 6.27 -6.12 41.44
C LYS A 137 7.71 -6.15 41.98
N VAL A 138 8.71 -6.16 41.11
CA VAL A 138 10.12 -6.01 41.49
C VAL A 138 10.27 -4.57 42.00
N PRO A 139 10.70 -4.34 43.25
CA PRO A 139 10.99 -3.00 43.73
C PRO A 139 12.28 -2.49 43.07
N LEU A 140 12.19 -2.06 41.81
CA LEU A 140 13.30 -1.49 41.03
C LEU A 140 13.85 -0.21 41.68
N SER A 141 13.06 0.44 42.53
CA SER A 141 13.47 1.57 43.36
C SER A 141 14.61 1.24 44.33
N GLY A 142 14.78 -0.04 44.70
CA GLY A 142 15.88 -0.52 45.56
C GLY A 142 17.20 -0.75 44.82
N LEU A 143 17.23 -0.68 43.49
CA LEU A 143 18.44 -0.92 42.67
C LEU A 143 19.23 0.37 42.38
N SER A 144 19.09 1.39 43.23
CA SER A 144 19.82 2.66 43.08
C SER A 144 21.21 2.56 43.74
N GLY A 145 22.25 3.07 43.06
CA GLY A 145 23.62 3.13 43.59
C GLY A 145 24.58 2.03 43.14
N PHE A 146 24.21 1.21 42.14
CA PHE A 146 25.08 0.18 41.56
C PHE A 146 25.49 0.53 40.13
N ASP A 147 26.78 0.43 39.79
CA ASP A 147 27.27 0.63 38.41
C ASP A 147 26.86 -0.53 37.48
N ARG A 148 26.70 -1.74 38.02
CA ARG A 148 26.20 -2.94 37.32
C ARG A 148 25.47 -3.86 38.30
N CYS A 149 24.32 -4.39 37.90
CA CYS A 149 23.56 -5.38 38.67
C CYS A 149 23.25 -6.61 37.80
N LEU A 150 23.52 -7.81 38.31
CA LEU A 150 23.17 -9.07 37.67
C LEU A 150 21.81 -9.53 38.20
N LEU A 151 20.77 -9.36 37.38
CA LEU A 151 19.43 -9.84 37.68
C LEU A 151 19.22 -11.21 37.04
N LYS A 152 18.92 -12.24 37.86
CA LYS A 152 18.52 -13.56 37.38
C LYS A 152 17.07 -13.80 37.76
N ILE A 153 16.21 -13.96 36.76
CA ILE A 153 14.78 -14.26 36.94
C ILE A 153 14.57 -15.72 36.54
N ALA A 154 13.92 -16.50 37.40
CA ALA A 154 13.54 -17.87 37.12
C ALA A 154 12.10 -18.12 37.61
N GLU A 155 11.33 -18.83 36.80
CA GLU A 155 9.99 -19.30 37.17
C GLU A 155 10.14 -20.57 38.03
N VAL A 156 9.49 -20.59 39.19
CA VAL A 156 9.60 -21.73 40.11
C VAL A 156 8.23 -22.10 40.68
N LYS A 157 7.95 -23.40 40.77
CA LYS A 157 6.78 -23.94 41.46
C LYS A 157 6.84 -23.59 42.96
N ALA A 158 5.72 -23.14 43.52
CA ALA A 158 5.62 -22.68 44.92
C ALA A 158 6.14 -23.72 45.94
N GLU A 159 5.97 -25.01 45.65
CA GLU A 159 6.39 -26.14 46.49
C GLU A 159 7.92 -26.27 46.64
N ALA A 160 8.69 -25.81 45.65
CA ALA A 160 10.15 -25.90 45.64
C ALA A 160 10.84 -24.70 46.33
N PHE A 161 10.08 -23.67 46.72
CA PHE A 161 10.62 -22.44 47.28
C PHE A 161 11.36 -22.61 48.63
N PRO A 162 10.89 -23.44 49.60
CA PRO A 162 11.59 -23.61 50.87
C PRO A 162 13.00 -24.18 50.68
N GLY A 163 13.15 -25.19 49.81
CA GLY A 163 14.44 -25.81 49.51
C GLY A 163 15.39 -24.89 48.72
N LEU A 164 14.85 -24.02 47.85
CA LEU A 164 15.66 -23.04 47.12
C LEU A 164 16.14 -21.89 48.00
N LYS A 165 15.33 -21.47 48.99
CA LYS A 165 15.75 -20.44 49.95
C LYS A 165 16.94 -20.91 50.78
N GLU A 166 16.98 -22.19 51.16
CA GLU A 166 18.11 -22.80 51.86
C GLU A 166 19.34 -22.93 50.96
N GLN A 167 19.18 -23.35 49.70
CA GLN A 167 20.29 -23.47 48.74
C GLN A 167 20.89 -22.13 48.28
N LEU A 168 20.09 -21.07 48.26
CA LEU A 168 20.50 -19.74 47.82
C LEU A 168 20.87 -18.82 48.99
N ALA A 169 20.70 -19.26 50.25
CA ALA A 169 21.09 -18.52 51.44
C ALA A 169 22.61 -18.26 51.52
N ASP A 170 23.41 -19.14 50.91
CA ASP A 170 24.87 -19.01 50.84
C ASP A 170 25.36 -18.00 49.79
N GLN A 171 24.47 -17.48 48.94
CA GLN A 171 24.82 -16.45 47.96
C GLN A 171 24.54 -15.05 48.50
N PRO A 172 25.41 -14.05 48.24
CA PRO A 172 25.16 -12.65 48.60
C PRO A 172 24.12 -12.03 47.65
N ALA A 173 22.92 -12.61 47.60
CA ALA A 173 21.84 -12.20 46.73
C ALA A 173 20.58 -11.92 47.55
N SER A 174 19.97 -10.76 47.33
CA SER A 174 18.66 -10.44 47.89
C SER A 174 17.58 -11.22 47.13
N ILE A 175 17.05 -12.28 47.73
CA ILE A 175 15.98 -13.09 47.12
C ILE A 175 14.64 -12.41 47.40
N SER A 176 13.96 -11.95 46.35
CA SER A 176 12.60 -11.40 46.46
C SER A 176 11.60 -12.37 45.83
N LEU A 177 10.63 -12.84 46.63
CA LEU A 177 9.49 -13.58 46.11
C LEU A 177 8.50 -12.61 45.51
N ILE A 178 8.13 -12.84 44.25
CA ILE A 178 7.05 -12.11 43.60
C ILE A 178 5.94 -13.10 43.31
N SER A 179 4.96 -13.14 44.20
CA SER A 179 3.70 -13.85 43.97
C SER A 179 2.74 -12.92 43.24
N ALA A 180 2.26 -13.36 42.07
CA ALA A 180 1.12 -12.75 41.38
C ALA A 180 -0.19 -13.10 42.10
#